data_AF-A0A925CCJ6-F1
#
_entry.id   AF-A0A925CCJ6-F1
#
_cell.length_a   1.000
_cell.length_b   1.000
_cell.length_c   1.000
_cell.angle_alpha   90.00
_cell.angle_beta   90.00
_cell.angle_gamma   90.00
#
_symmetry.space_group_name_H-M   'P 1'
#
loop_
_entity.id
_entity.type
_entity.pdbx_description
1 polymer ?
#
loop_
_entity_poly.entity_id
_entity_poly.type
_entity_poly.pdbx_seq_one_letter_code
_entity_poly.pdbx_strand_id
1 'polypeptide(L)'
;MFGVLGILVAIFGIASLFLMEGFIESAPQGEQMLADMKKQRPITIVMSLVAAAVSAWLLTSGIGMAKRRAWSVPSLRWWSIAKIVLALISVGWSFYTQQGQLDAARQAQASGGSGAGGAPAAGPSAAMIGVMTTVTLAFTLLWSLALPVFSLIWLSRPKVKAETAGWR
;
A
#
# COMPACT_ATOMS: atom_id res chain seq x y z
N MET A 1 14.01 -11.31 8.79
CA MET A 1 13.53 -11.38 7.39
C MET A 1 12.45 -10.35 7.07
N PHE A 2 11.37 -10.21 7.86
CA PHE A 2 10.24 -9.31 7.51
C PHE A 2 10.60 -7.84 7.25
N GLY A 3 11.58 -7.25 7.95
CA GLY A 3 12.00 -5.86 7.72
C GLY A 3 12.66 -5.62 6.36
N VAL A 4 13.47 -6.57 5.87
CA VAL A 4 14.19 -6.44 4.59
C VAL A 4 13.22 -6.46 3.41
N LEU A 5 12.21 -7.34 3.46
CA LEU A 5 11.16 -7.39 2.44
C LEU A 5 10.39 -6.06 2.36
N GLY A 6 10.11 -5.41 3.50
CA GLY A 6 9.46 -4.10 3.52
C GLY A 6 10.29 -3.02 2.81
N ILE A 7 11.62 -3.01 3.03
CA ILE A 7 12.53 -2.08 2.35
C ILE A 7 12.56 -2.35 0.84
N LEU A 8 12.64 -3.62 0.43
CA LEU A 8 12.62 -3.99 -0.99
C LEU A 8 11.32 -3.57 -1.67
N VAL A 9 10.17 -3.75 -1.00
CA VAL A 9 8.88 -3.28 -1.51
C VAL A 9 8.85 -1.75 -1.66
N ALA A 10 9.45 -1.01 -0.72
CA ALA A 10 9.53 0.45 -0.82
C ALA A 10 10.43 0.90 -1.99
N ILE A 11 11.59 0.26 -2.17
CA ILE A 11 12.50 0.52 -3.30
C ILE A 11 11.79 0.20 -4.63
N PHE A 12 11.14 -0.96 -4.72
CA PHE A 12 10.38 -1.36 -5.90
C PHE A 12 9.23 -0.37 -6.18
N GLY A 13 8.54 0.12 -5.16
CA GLY A 13 7.48 1.12 -5.31
C GLY A 13 7.98 2.48 -5.82
N ILE A 14 9.23 2.86 -5.54
CA ILE A 14 9.85 4.05 -6.12
C ILE A 14 10.29 3.76 -7.56
N ALA A 15 10.95 2.62 -7.79
CA ALA A 15 11.42 2.22 -9.10
C ALA A 15 10.27 2.05 -10.11
N SER A 16 9.13 1.52 -9.66
CA SER A 16 7.95 1.31 -10.52
C SER A 16 7.38 2.62 -11.06
N LEU A 17 7.52 3.74 -10.34
CA LEU A 17 7.10 5.06 -10.83
C LEU A 17 7.90 5.48 -12.07
N PHE A 18 9.22 5.28 -12.05
CA PHE A 18 10.09 5.60 -13.19
C PHE A 18 9.87 4.64 -14.36
N LEU A 19 9.62 3.36 -14.07
CA LEU A 19 9.27 2.39 -15.12
C LEU A 19 7.93 2.73 -15.79
N MET A 20 6.92 3.14 -15.01
CA MET A 20 5.63 3.55 -15.57
C MET A 20 5.75 4.79 -16.43
N GLU A 21 6.56 5.80 -16.06
CA GLU A 21 6.79 6.98 -16.90
C GLU A 21 7.26 6.60 -18.31
N GLY A 22 8.24 5.70 -18.43
CA GLY A 22 8.73 5.23 -19.73
C GLY A 22 7.67 4.44 -20.55
N PHE A 23 6.79 3.69 -19.88
CA PHE A 23 5.68 3.01 -20.57
C PHE A 23 4.61 4.00 -21.05
N ILE A 24 4.28 5.03 -20.28
CA ILE A 24 3.19 5.96 -20.61
C ILE A 24 3.58 6.92 -21.73
N GLU A 25 4.84 7.34 -21.82
CA GLU A 25 5.33 8.15 -22.94
C GLU A 25 5.16 7.45 -24.30
N SER A 26 5.13 6.12 -24.30
CA SER A 26 4.89 5.33 -25.51
C SER A 26 3.41 5.12 -25.86
N ALA A 27 2.48 5.54 -24.99
CA ALA A 27 1.04 5.28 -25.16
C ALA A 27 0.29 6.50 -25.75
N PRO A 28 -0.52 6.34 -26.82
CA PRO A 28 -1.23 7.45 -27.48
C PRO A 28 -2.32 8.14 -26.64
N GLN A 29 -2.72 7.56 -25.51
CA GLN A 29 -3.67 8.15 -24.55
C GLN A 29 -2.97 8.68 -23.29
N GLY A 30 -1.64 8.84 -23.33
CA GLY A 30 -0.80 9.06 -22.17
C GLY A 30 -0.91 10.45 -21.52
N GLU A 31 -1.33 11.50 -22.24
CA GLU A 31 -1.26 12.88 -21.71
C GLU A 31 -2.11 13.12 -20.47
N GLN A 32 -3.38 12.69 -20.49
CA GLN A 32 -4.29 12.90 -19.35
C GLN A 32 -3.89 12.04 -18.15
N MET A 33 -3.46 10.80 -18.40
CA MET A 33 -2.93 9.89 -17.38
C MET A 33 -1.61 10.42 -16.78
N LEU A 34 -0.73 11.01 -17.59
CA LEU A 34 0.50 11.67 -17.15
C LEU A 34 0.21 12.87 -16.24
N ALA A 35 -0.80 13.68 -16.57
CA ALA A 35 -1.19 14.82 -15.74
C ALA A 35 -1.68 14.37 -14.36
N ASP A 36 -2.53 13.34 -14.30
CA ASP A 36 -3.01 12.78 -13.04
C ASP A 36 -1.88 12.12 -12.23
N MET A 37 -0.98 11.40 -12.88
CA MET A 37 0.18 10.81 -12.21
C MET A 37 1.14 11.86 -11.66
N LYS A 38 1.40 12.94 -12.41
CA LYS A 38 2.22 14.07 -11.92
C LYS A 38 1.60 14.69 -10.68
N LYS A 39 0.27 14.84 -10.64
CA LYS A 39 -0.46 15.35 -9.47
C LYS A 39 -0.36 14.42 -8.25
N GLN A 40 -0.36 13.10 -8.47
CA GLN A 40 -0.28 12.11 -7.39
C GLN A 40 1.16 11.78 -6.96
N ARG A 41 2.17 12.10 -7.77
CA ARG A 41 3.59 11.83 -7.48
C ARG A 41 4.06 12.30 -6.10
N PRO A 42 3.84 13.55 -5.65
CA PRO A 42 4.39 14.01 -4.38
C PRO A 42 3.83 13.22 -3.18
N ILE A 43 2.52 12.94 -3.18
CA ILE A 43 1.90 12.17 -2.09
C ILE A 43 2.36 10.71 -2.11
N THR A 44 2.54 10.11 -3.28
CA THR A 44 3.11 8.76 -3.38
C THR A 44 4.54 8.71 -2.85
N ILE A 45 5.38 9.70 -3.16
CA ILE A 45 6.75 9.79 -2.61
C ILE A 45 6.71 9.90 -1.08
N VAL A 46 5.87 10.78 -0.53
CA VAL A 46 5.71 10.93 0.93
C VAL A 46 5.27 9.61 1.57
N MET A 47 4.27 8.93 1.00
CA MET A 47 3.80 7.63 1.50
C MET A 47 4.91 6.57 1.46
N SER A 48 5.70 6.52 0.39
CA SER A 48 6.84 5.60 0.28
C SER A 48 7.94 5.88 1.30
N LEU A 49 8.25 7.15 1.56
CA LEU A 49 9.22 7.54 2.59
C LEU A 49 8.75 7.17 3.99
N VAL A 50 7.47 7.45 4.31
CA VAL A 50 6.87 7.05 5.59
C VAL A 50 6.86 5.53 5.73
N ALA A 51 6.51 4.79 4.69
CA ALA A 51 6.55 3.34 4.69
C ALA A 51 7.97 2.81 4.92
N ALA A 52 8.99 3.38 4.27
CA ALA A 52 10.39 3.02 4.47
C ALA A 52 10.85 3.29 5.91
N ALA A 53 10.49 4.44 6.48
CA ALA A 53 10.79 4.77 7.88
C ALA A 53 10.12 3.78 8.86
N VAL A 54 8.87 3.42 8.63
CA VAL A 54 8.14 2.41 9.44
C VAL A 54 8.77 1.02 9.28
N SER A 55 9.26 0.65 8.11
CA SER A 55 10.00 -0.60 7.90
C SER A 55 11.36 -0.62 8.59
N ALA A 56 12.09 0.50 8.57
CA ALA A 56 13.34 0.65 9.33
C ALA A 56 13.07 0.54 10.83
N TRP A 57 11.98 1.14 11.33
CA TRP A 57 11.57 1.04 12.73
C TRP A 57 11.19 -0.39 13.14
N LEU A 58 10.55 -1.16 12.26
CA LEU A 58 10.32 -2.60 12.50
C LEU A 58 11.65 -3.35 12.63
N LEU A 59 12.61 -3.05 11.76
CA LEU A 59 13.91 -3.70 11.75
C LEU A 59 14.68 -3.42 13.05
N THR A 60 14.73 -2.15 13.49
CA THR A 60 15.40 -1.77 14.73
C THR A 60 14.72 -2.41 15.95
N SER A 61 13.39 -2.40 16.00
CA SER A 61 12.62 -3.05 17.07
C SER A 61 12.83 -4.57 17.08
N GLY A 62 12.89 -5.20 15.91
CA GLY A 62 13.18 -6.63 15.76
C GLY A 62 14.60 -7.00 16.23
N ILE A 63 15.60 -6.19 15.90
CA ILE A 63 16.96 -6.35 16.43
C ILE A 63 16.98 -6.18 17.95
N GLY A 64 16.26 -5.19 18.48
CA GLY A 64 16.10 -4.97 19.91
C GLY A 64 15.49 -6.20 20.62
N MET A 65 14.45 -6.80 20.03
CA MET A 65 13.85 -8.04 20.55
C MET A 65 14.82 -9.22 20.51
N ALA A 66 15.57 -9.39 19.41
CA ALA A 66 16.57 -10.45 19.30
C ALA A 66 17.68 -10.31 20.36
N LYS A 67 18.05 -9.06 20.69
CA LYS A 67 19.00 -8.73 21.74
C LYS A 67 18.37 -8.65 23.14
N ARG A 68 17.09 -9.02 23.31
CA ARG A 68 16.33 -8.97 24.58
C ARG A 68 16.45 -7.62 25.29
N ARG A 69 16.29 -6.51 24.55
CA ARG A 69 16.34 -5.15 25.10
C ARG A 69 14.98 -4.71 25.62
N ALA A 70 14.91 -4.12 26.81
CA ALA A 70 13.64 -3.68 27.42
C ALA A 70 12.85 -2.68 26.55
N TRP A 71 13.54 -1.79 25.82
CA TRP A 71 12.90 -0.78 24.97
C TRP A 71 12.21 -1.36 23.72
N SER A 72 12.53 -2.59 23.30
CA SER A 72 12.01 -3.14 22.04
C SER A 72 10.51 -3.44 22.11
N VAL A 73 9.99 -3.81 23.29
CA VAL A 73 8.56 -4.11 23.48
C VAL A 73 7.68 -2.88 23.31
N PRO A 74 7.88 -1.76 24.02
CA PRO A 74 7.08 -0.55 23.78
C PRO A 74 7.29 0.00 22.37
N SER A 75 8.52 -0.08 21.83
CA SER A 75 8.82 0.30 20.44
C SER A 75 7.99 -0.48 19.43
N LEU A 76 7.90 -1.81 19.57
CA LEU A 76 7.12 -2.66 18.65
C LEU A 76 5.61 -2.42 18.78
N ARG A 77 5.10 -2.09 19.97
CA ARG A 77 3.69 -1.71 20.16
C ARG A 77 3.34 -0.40 19.44
N TRP A 78 4.17 0.62 19.61
CA TRP A 78 4.01 1.89 18.92
C TRP A 78 4.13 1.74 17.40
N TRP A 79 5.08 0.92 16.96
CA TRP A 79 5.20 0.54 15.56
C TRP A 79 3.92 -0.10 15.01
N SER A 80 3.33 -1.05 15.73
CA SER A 80 2.08 -1.70 15.30
C SER A 80 0.95 -0.69 15.13
N ILE A 81 0.78 0.25 16.07
CA ILE A 81 -0.23 1.30 16.00
C ILE A 81 0.02 2.20 14.78
N ALA A 82 1.25 2.69 14.62
CA ALA A 82 1.63 3.51 13.48
C ALA A 82 1.39 2.80 12.15
N LYS A 83 1.70 1.50 12.06
CA LYS A 83 1.47 0.70 10.85
C LYS A 83 -0.01 0.50 10.53
N ILE A 84 -0.86 0.32 11.55
CA ILE A 84 -2.33 0.25 11.37
C ILE A 84 -2.85 1.57 10.81
N VAL A 85 -2.47 2.71 11.39
CA VAL A 85 -2.87 4.04 10.91
C VAL A 85 -2.42 4.26 9.47
N LEU A 86 -1.15 3.95 9.16
CA LEU A 86 -0.61 4.05 7.81
C LEU A 86 -1.39 3.17 6.82
N ALA A 87 -1.72 1.93 7.18
CA ALA A 87 -2.48 1.03 6.32
C ALA A 87 -3.87 1.59 6.00
N LEU A 88 -4.58 2.17 6.98
CA LEU A 88 -5.88 2.80 6.76
C LEU A 88 -5.78 4.00 5.81
N ILE A 89 -4.77 4.85 6.00
CA ILE A 89 -4.52 6.00 5.10
C ILE A 89 -4.21 5.51 3.69
N SER A 90 -3.34 4.50 3.52
CA SER A 90 -2.98 3.95 2.20
C SER A 90 -4.17 3.33 1.49
N VAL A 91 -5.04 2.61 2.20
CA VAL A 91 -6.25 2.02 1.61
C VAL A 91 -7.25 3.11 1.20
N GLY A 92 -7.47 4.12 2.05
CA GLY A 92 -8.33 5.26 1.70
C GLY A 92 -7.83 6.03 0.49
N TRP A 93 -6.51 6.28 0.42
CA TRP A 93 -5.88 6.91 -0.73
C TRP A 93 -6.01 6.06 -2.00
N SER A 94 -5.75 4.76 -1.92
CA SER A 94 -5.89 3.84 -3.05
C SER A 94 -7.32 3.83 -3.58
N PHE A 95 -8.30 3.76 -2.69
CA PHE A 95 -9.72 3.84 -3.06
C PHE A 95 -10.05 5.16 -3.78
N TYR A 96 -9.59 6.30 -3.25
CA TYR A 96 -9.79 7.60 -3.89
C TYR A 96 -9.21 7.66 -5.31
N THR A 97 -7.96 7.20 -5.49
CA THR A 97 -7.30 7.19 -6.80
C THR A 97 -8.02 6.28 -7.80
N GLN A 98 -8.49 5.11 -7.34
CA GLN A 98 -9.18 4.13 -8.16
C GLN A 98 -10.57 4.62 -8.57
N GLN A 99 -11.27 5.34 -7.68
CA GLN A 99 -12.55 5.96 -8.01
C GLN A 99 -12.40 7.03 -9.11
N GLY A 100 -11.35 7.86 -9.03
CA GLY A 100 -11.04 8.85 -10.07
C GLY A 100 -10.78 8.21 -11.44
N GLN A 101 -10.05 7.09 -11.47
CA GLN A 101 -9.80 6.34 -12.71
C GLN A 101 -11.08 5.74 -13.30
N LEU A 102 -11.97 5.21 -12.45
CA LEU A 102 -13.25 4.66 -12.88
C LEU A 102 -14.18 5.73 -13.47
N ASP A 103 -14.22 6.92 -12.86
CA ASP A 103 -15.04 8.02 -13.35
C ASP A 103 -14.49 8.59 -14.67
N ALA A 104 -13.16 8.71 -14.81
CA ALA A 104 -12.53 9.09 -16.06
C ALA A 104 -12.82 8.07 -17.18
N ALA A 105 -12.76 6.77 -16.89
CA ALA A 105 -13.08 5.71 -17.84
C ALA A 105 -14.55 5.76 -18.29
N ARG A 106 -15.49 6.01 -17.36
CA ARG A 106 -16.92 6.17 -17.67
C ARG A 106 -17.18 7.39 -18.54
N GLN A 107 -16.51 8.52 -18.27
CA GLN A 107 -16.64 9.73 -19.07
C GLN A 107 -16.11 9.50 -20.49
N ALA A 108 -14.95 8.87 -20.64
CA ALA A 108 -14.39 8.53 -21.95
C ALA A 108 -15.35 7.62 -22.77
N GLN A 109 -16.00 6.65 -22.11
CA GLN A 109 -16.99 5.79 -22.74
C GLN A 109 -18.28 6.53 -23.13
N ALA A 110 -18.69 7.53 -22.34
CA ALA A 110 -19.86 8.35 -22.63
C ALA A 110 -19.63 9.39 -23.74
N SER A 111 -18.42 9.96 -23.83
CA SER A 111 -18.03 10.92 -24.87
C SER A 111 -17.64 10.25 -26.20
N GLY A 112 -17.19 8.99 -26.16
CA GLY A 112 -16.90 8.16 -27.33
C GLY A 112 -18.16 7.56 -27.94
N GLY A 113 -19.02 8.41 -28.52
CA GLY A 113 -20.20 7.95 -29.26
C GLY A 113 -19.81 7.03 -30.41
N SER A 114 -20.30 5.78 -30.38
CA SER A 114 -20.74 4.92 -31.50
C SER A 114 -20.02 4.98 -32.88
N GLY A 115 -18.76 5.40 -32.97
CA GLY A 115 -18.16 5.90 -34.21
C GLY A 115 -16.82 5.28 -34.58
N ALA A 116 -16.66 3.97 -34.44
CA ALA A 116 -15.63 3.22 -35.19
C ALA A 116 -15.99 1.73 -35.13
N GLY A 117 -16.27 1.12 -36.28
CA GLY A 117 -16.72 -0.27 -36.45
C GLY A 117 -15.68 -1.36 -36.14
N GLY A 118 -14.90 -1.20 -35.08
CA GLY A 118 -14.15 -2.30 -34.47
C GLY A 118 -15.05 -3.02 -33.47
N ALA A 119 -15.22 -4.34 -33.61
CA ALA A 119 -15.98 -5.14 -32.66
C ALA A 119 -15.53 -4.80 -31.22
N PRO A 120 -16.45 -4.44 -30.30
CA PRO A 120 -16.07 -4.09 -28.94
C PRO A 120 -15.34 -5.29 -28.34
N ALA A 121 -14.06 -5.14 -28.04
CA ALA A 121 -13.37 -6.09 -27.19
C ALA A 121 -14.21 -6.20 -25.92
N ALA A 122 -14.70 -7.40 -25.61
CA ALA A 122 -15.53 -7.67 -24.45
C ALA A 122 -14.69 -7.46 -23.18
N GLY A 123 -14.50 -6.20 -22.82
CA GLY A 123 -13.83 -5.80 -21.59
C GLY A 123 -14.66 -6.25 -20.39
N PRO A 124 -14.02 -6.45 -19.24
CA PRO A 124 -14.73 -6.76 -18.01
C PRO A 124 -15.81 -5.72 -17.74
N SER A 125 -17.02 -6.17 -17.40
CA SER A 125 -18.13 -5.27 -17.11
C SER A 125 -17.78 -4.35 -15.92
N ALA A 126 -18.38 -3.16 -15.86
CA ALA A 126 -18.18 -2.25 -14.74
C ALA A 126 -18.48 -2.90 -13.38
N ALA A 127 -19.44 -3.83 -13.34
CA ALA A 127 -19.75 -4.64 -12.16
C ALA A 127 -18.57 -5.57 -11.78
N MET A 128 -17.95 -6.25 -12.75
CA MET A 128 -16.79 -7.11 -12.52
C MET A 128 -15.59 -6.30 -11.99
N ILE A 129 -15.32 -5.13 -12.57
CA ILE A 129 -14.24 -4.24 -12.11
C ILE A 129 -14.47 -3.79 -10.67
N GLY A 130 -15.72 -3.43 -10.32
CA GLY A 130 -16.09 -3.04 -8.95
C GLY A 130 -15.90 -4.16 -7.93
N VAL A 131 -16.30 -5.39 -8.27
CA VAL A 131 -16.10 -6.57 -7.41
C VAL A 131 -14.61 -6.86 -7.22
N MET A 132 -13.83 -6.91 -8.31
CA MET A 132 -12.38 -7.16 -8.24
C MET A 132 -11.69 -6.09 -7.38
N THR A 133 -12.02 -4.82 -7.62
CA THR A 133 -11.50 -3.69 -6.83
C THR A 133 -11.78 -3.85 -5.34
N THR A 134 -13.03 -4.18 -4.98
CA THR A 134 -13.44 -4.34 -3.58
C THR A 134 -12.71 -5.51 -2.91
N VAL A 135 -12.61 -6.64 -3.61
CA VAL A 135 -11.91 -7.84 -3.11
C VAL A 135 -10.41 -7.55 -2.92
N THR A 136 -9.77 -6.89 -3.89
CA THR A 136 -8.36 -6.51 -3.81
C THR A 136 -8.11 -5.55 -2.65
N LEU A 137 -8.95 -4.54 -2.46
CA LEU A 137 -8.83 -3.60 -1.34
C LEU A 137 -9.03 -4.30 0.02
N ALA A 138 -10.05 -5.15 0.14
CA ALA A 138 -10.30 -5.91 1.36
C ALA A 138 -9.14 -6.85 1.71
N PHE A 139 -8.64 -7.59 0.72
CA PHE A 139 -7.48 -8.47 0.91
C PHE A 139 -6.23 -7.67 1.30
N THR A 140 -5.96 -6.56 0.61
CA THR A 140 -4.81 -5.68 0.89
C THR A 140 -4.88 -5.12 2.31
N LEU A 141 -6.06 -4.71 2.76
CA LEU A 141 -6.28 -4.21 4.11
C LEU A 141 -6.04 -5.32 5.15
N LEU A 142 -6.68 -6.49 4.98
CA LEU A 142 -6.51 -7.63 5.90
C LEU A 142 -5.04 -8.06 5.98
N TRP A 143 -4.36 -8.14 4.84
CA TRP A 143 -2.95 -8.49 4.76
C TRP A 143 -2.05 -7.46 5.46
N SER A 144 -2.32 -6.17 5.24
CA SER A 144 -1.55 -5.07 5.84
C SER A 144 -1.73 -4.98 7.36
N LEU A 145 -2.91 -5.39 7.87
CA LEU A 145 -3.24 -5.38 9.29
C LEU A 145 -2.84 -6.68 10.01
N ALA A 146 -2.69 -7.79 9.31
CA ALA A 146 -2.41 -9.10 9.91
C ALA A 146 -1.19 -9.07 10.85
N LEU A 147 -0.05 -8.55 10.37
CA LEU A 147 1.19 -8.51 11.14
C LEU A 147 1.14 -7.58 12.38
N PRO A 148 0.72 -6.30 12.27
CA PRO A 148 0.68 -5.42 13.44
C PRO A 148 -0.34 -5.89 14.48
N VAL A 149 -1.51 -6.38 14.07
CA VAL A 149 -2.53 -6.95 14.98
C VAL A 149 -2.00 -8.20 15.66
N PHE A 150 -1.39 -9.13 14.91
CA PHE A 150 -0.76 -10.31 15.49
C PHE A 150 0.30 -9.93 16.52
N SER A 151 1.14 -8.94 16.22
CA SER A 151 2.20 -8.48 17.13
C SER A 151 1.64 -7.91 18.44
N LEU A 152 0.55 -7.14 18.38
CA LEU A 152 -0.14 -6.61 19.57
C LEU A 152 -0.75 -7.73 20.42
N ILE A 153 -1.43 -8.69 19.79
CA ILE A 153 -2.02 -9.85 20.49
C ILE A 153 -0.92 -10.71 21.12
N TRP A 154 0.15 -11.00 20.38
CA TRP A 154 1.25 -11.82 20.83
C TRP A 154 1.98 -11.21 22.03
N LEU A 155 2.32 -9.91 21.97
CA LEU A 155 2.93 -9.16 23.09
C LEU A 155 1.99 -8.97 24.29
N SER A 156 0.68 -9.22 24.12
CA SER A 156 -0.30 -9.12 25.20
C SER A 156 -0.38 -10.39 26.04
N ARG A 157 0.16 -11.52 25.57
CA ARG A 157 0.10 -12.81 26.25
C ARG A 157 0.89 -12.81 27.57
N PRO A 158 0.35 -13.34 28.69
CA PRO A 158 1.00 -13.34 29.99
C PRO A 158 2.40 -13.98 30.00
N LYS A 159 2.56 -15.12 29.30
CA LYS A 159 3.85 -15.81 29.17
C LYS A 159 4.92 -14.94 28.50
N VAL A 160 4.55 -14.23 27.44
CA VAL A 160 5.46 -13.31 26.72
C VAL A 160 5.79 -12.12 27.61
N LYS A 161 4.80 -11.54 28.29
CA LYS A 161 5.02 -10.45 29.24
C LYS A 161 6.00 -10.84 30.34
N ALA A 162 5.84 -12.03 30.93
CA ALA A 162 6.73 -12.55 31.97
C ALA A 162 8.18 -12.70 31.47
N GLU A 163 8.38 -13.27 30.29
CA GLU A 163 9.71 -13.38 29.67
C GLU A 163 10.32 -12.00 29.40
N THR A 164 9.53 -11.06 28.84
CA THR A 164 10.01 -9.72 28.51
C THR A 164 10.29 -8.84 29.73
N ALA A 165 9.72 -9.15 30.89
CA ALA A 165 9.96 -8.40 32.12
C ALA A 165 11.38 -8.58 32.66
N GLY A 166 12.06 -9.67 32.32
CA GLY A 166 13.45 -9.94 32.71
C GLY A 166 14.50 -9.30 31.79
N TRP A 167 14.09 -8.54 30.77
CA TRP A 167 14.99 -7.98 29.77
C TRP A 167 15.69 -6.71 30.29
N ARG A 168 16.96 -6.52 29.91
CA ARG A 168 17.81 -5.39 30.35
C ARG A 168 18.00 -4.33 29.27
#